data_AF-A0A968XIJ0-F1
#
_entry.id   AF-A0A968XIJ0-F1
#
_cell.length_a   1.000
_cell.length_b   1.000
_cell.length_c   1.000
_cell.angle_alpha   90.00
_cell.angle_beta   90.00
_cell.angle_gamma   90.00
#
_symmetry.space_group_name_H-M   'P 1'
#
loop_
_entity.id
_entity.type
_entity.pdbx_description
1 polymer ?
#
loop_
_entity_poly.entity_id
_entity_poly.type
_entity_poly.pdbx_seq_one_letter_code
_entity_poly.pdbx_strand_id
1 'polypeptide(L)'
;MSDTQNDGLNLDDPDRLPWLETADGYEYDDGASPLKVAGLVLGGLALLALIVGGIYWMQRNQTGGADGGNGELIAAQEGDYKVRPDDAGGKSFEGEGDAAFAASEGKKTASTVSTAKPASPAPATPAASQSPSAPPAAGSSFVQMGAFSDAASADKAWGALSKRFAFLSGVNKRIAEGSGEGGRKVFRLQAVASNAAAAQQLCAKLKAAGEGCLVVK
;
A
#
# COMPACT_ATOMS: atom_id res chain seq x y z
N MET A 1 31.37 36.42 78.89
CA MET A 1 30.89 35.13 79.42
C MET A 1 29.40 35.23 79.69
N SER A 2 28.48 34.37 79.29
CA SER A 2 28.38 33.23 78.36
C SER A 2 26.86 32.91 78.37
N ASP A 3 26.16 33.11 77.26
CA ASP A 3 25.65 32.06 76.38
C ASP A 3 24.87 30.96 77.10
N THR A 4 23.53 31.02 77.07
CA THR A 4 22.68 29.81 76.92
C THR A 4 21.26 30.13 76.43
N GLN A 5 21.01 29.71 75.18
CA GLN A 5 19.74 29.22 74.64
C GLN A 5 18.57 30.20 74.49
N ASN A 6 18.80 31.14 73.59
CA ASN A 6 17.81 31.78 72.74
C ASN A 6 17.48 30.81 71.56
N ASP A 7 16.85 29.67 71.83
CA ASP A 7 16.50 28.60 70.85
C ASP A 7 14.99 28.44 70.69
N GLY A 8 14.29 29.57 70.62
CA GLY A 8 12.94 29.65 70.09
C GLY A 8 12.94 30.81 69.14
N LEU A 9 12.66 30.57 67.85
CA LEU A 9 12.38 31.64 66.89
C LEU A 9 11.43 32.61 67.59
N ASN A 10 11.83 33.86 67.75
CA ASN A 10 11.11 34.86 68.54
C ASN A 10 9.84 35.30 67.79
N LEU A 11 8.88 34.37 67.67
CA LEU A 11 7.68 34.46 66.84
C LEU A 11 6.56 35.30 67.51
N ASP A 12 6.68 35.54 68.81
CA ASP A 12 5.69 36.23 69.65
C ASP A 12 6.09 37.67 70.02
N ASP A 13 7.16 38.22 69.44
CA ASP A 13 7.62 39.59 69.73
C ASP A 13 6.71 40.64 69.06
N PRO A 14 6.15 41.62 69.81
CA PRO A 14 5.18 42.59 69.28
C PRO A 14 5.77 43.62 68.29
N ASP A 15 7.10 43.74 68.21
CA ASP A 15 7.78 44.58 67.22
C ASP A 15 8.06 43.84 65.88
N ARG A 16 7.50 42.64 65.69
CA ARG A 16 7.62 41.84 64.46
C ARG A 16 6.91 42.52 63.29
N LEU A 17 7.70 42.95 62.32
CA LEU A 17 7.28 43.71 61.15
C LEU A 17 6.51 42.83 60.15
N PRO A 18 5.16 42.96 60.02
CA PRO A 18 4.31 42.00 59.28
C PRO A 18 4.57 41.93 57.77
N TRP A 19 5.34 42.88 57.23
CA TRP A 19 5.67 42.99 55.82
C TRP A 19 7.03 42.35 55.46
N LEU A 20 7.74 41.84 56.48
CA LEU A 20 9.03 41.14 56.36
C LEU A 20 8.89 39.63 56.61
N GLU A 21 7.68 39.14 56.92
CA GLU A 21 7.36 37.72 56.92
C GLU A 21 7.34 37.22 55.47
N THR A 22 7.94 36.06 55.24
CA THR A 22 7.82 35.38 53.96
C THR A 22 6.34 35.04 53.72
N ALA A 23 5.91 35.09 52.46
CA ALA A 23 4.58 34.65 52.04
C ALA A 23 4.40 33.12 52.15
N ASP A 24 5.03 32.48 53.13
CA ASP A 24 4.99 31.03 53.39
C ASP A 24 3.88 30.64 54.37
N GLY A 25 3.21 31.62 55.00
CA GLY A 25 2.02 31.38 55.83
C GLY A 25 0.75 30.97 55.05
N TYR A 26 0.80 30.93 53.72
CA TYR A 26 -0.27 30.33 52.92
C TYR A 26 0.06 28.87 52.68
N GLU A 27 -0.12 28.05 53.71
CA GLU A 27 -0.24 26.61 53.51
C GLU A 27 -1.51 26.41 52.68
N TYR A 28 -1.35 26.44 51.35
CA TYR A 28 -2.42 26.19 50.40
C TYR A 28 -2.76 24.70 50.57
N ASP A 29 -3.80 24.42 51.34
CA ASP A 29 -4.45 23.11 51.40
C ASP A 29 -5.17 22.82 50.07
N ASP A 30 -4.47 22.99 48.94
CA ASP A 30 -4.94 22.62 47.58
C ASP A 30 -4.55 21.18 47.28
N GLY A 31 -4.80 20.29 48.24
CA GLY A 31 -4.82 18.87 47.96
C GLY A 31 -6.07 18.57 47.15
N ALA A 32 -5.95 18.39 45.83
CA ALA A 32 -7.06 17.89 45.01
C ALA A 32 -7.66 16.66 45.71
N SER A 33 -8.95 16.73 46.05
CA SER A 33 -9.52 15.74 46.97
C SER A 33 -9.26 14.31 46.44
N PRO A 34 -8.76 13.39 47.28
CA PRO A 34 -8.31 12.08 46.82
C PRO A 34 -9.43 11.30 46.12
N LEU A 35 -10.69 11.58 46.48
CA LEU A 35 -11.87 11.03 45.83
C LEU A 35 -12.05 11.54 44.39
N LYS A 36 -11.78 12.82 44.11
CA LYS A 36 -11.83 13.39 42.76
C LYS A 36 -10.68 12.85 41.90
N VAL A 37 -9.48 12.75 42.48
CA VAL A 37 -8.32 12.16 41.79
C VAL A 37 -8.59 10.70 41.45
N ALA A 38 -9.08 9.91 42.40
CA ALA A 38 -9.46 8.52 42.17
C ALA A 38 -10.56 8.40 41.10
N GLY A 39 -11.57 9.29 41.12
CA GLY A 39 -12.61 9.34 40.10
C GLY A 39 -12.06 9.62 38.69
N LEU A 40 -11.14 10.58 38.54
CA LEU A 40 -10.50 10.88 37.26
C LEU A 40 -9.62 9.73 36.76
N VAL A 41 -8.87 9.08 37.65
CA VAL A 41 -8.04 7.92 37.31
C VAL A 41 -8.91 6.74 36.86
N LEU A 42 -9.97 6.42 37.60
CA LEU A 42 -10.90 5.35 37.23
C LEU A 42 -11.64 5.67 35.92
N GLY A 43 -12.06 6.91 35.72
CA GLY A 43 -12.66 7.36 34.47
C GLY A 43 -11.70 7.23 33.28
N GLY A 44 -10.44 7.62 33.47
CA GLY A 44 -9.39 7.45 32.45
C GLY A 44 -9.14 5.98 32.10
N LEU A 45 -9.04 5.11 33.11
CA LEU A 45 -8.87 3.67 32.90
C LEU A 45 -10.08 3.03 32.20
N ALA A 46 -11.30 3.43 32.55
CA ALA A 46 -12.51 2.96 31.90
C ALA A 46 -12.57 3.38 30.42
N LEU A 47 -12.17 4.63 30.10
CA LEU A 47 -12.09 5.12 28.74
C LEU A 47 -11.02 4.38 27.93
N LEU A 48 -9.85 4.13 28.52
CA LEU A 48 -8.78 3.36 27.89
C LEU A 48 -9.22 1.91 27.62
N ALA A 49 -9.91 1.27 28.58
CA ALA A 49 -10.49 -0.06 28.41
C ALA A 49 -11.55 -0.10 27.30
N LEU A 50 -12.39 0.93 27.16
CA LEU A 50 -13.36 1.05 26.06
C LEU A 50 -12.67 1.18 24.70
N ILE A 51 -11.61 1.98 24.61
CA ILE A 51 -10.84 2.12 23.35
C ILE A 51 -10.19 0.80 22.97
N VAL A 52 -9.46 0.16 23.90
CA VAL A 52 -8.77 -1.11 23.64
C VAL A 52 -9.77 -2.22 23.34
N GLY A 53 -10.85 -2.32 24.12
CA GLY A 53 -11.93 -3.28 23.88
C GLY A 53 -12.63 -3.06 22.54
N GLY A 54 -12.87 -1.80 22.16
CA GLY A 54 -13.44 -1.45 20.85
C GLY A 54 -12.53 -1.81 19.69
N ILE A 55 -11.22 -1.54 19.79
CA ILE A 55 -10.23 -1.94 18.79
C ILE A 55 -10.15 -3.45 18.70
N TYR A 56 -10.06 -4.15 19.84
CA TYR A 56 -10.01 -5.62 19.88
C TYR A 56 -11.25 -6.25 19.26
N TRP A 57 -12.44 -5.73 19.58
CA TRP A 57 -13.70 -6.20 19.00
C TRP A 57 -13.74 -5.95 17.48
N MET A 58 -13.33 -4.76 17.03
CA MET A 58 -13.29 -4.41 15.61
C MET A 58 -12.26 -5.24 14.84
N GLN A 59 -11.07 -5.47 15.41
CA GLN A 59 -10.06 -6.35 14.84
C GLN A 59 -10.56 -7.79 14.77
N ARG A 60 -11.15 -8.32 15.84
CA ARG A 60 -11.72 -9.68 15.87
C ARG A 60 -12.82 -9.87 14.82
N ASN A 61 -13.65 -8.85 14.62
CA ASN A 61 -14.72 -8.89 13.62
C ASN A 61 -14.18 -8.73 12.18
N GLN A 62 -12.99 -8.15 12.00
CA GLN A 62 -12.28 -8.08 10.71
C GLN A 62 -11.44 -9.33 10.44
N THR A 63 -10.81 -9.92 11.46
CA THR A 63 -9.99 -11.13 11.35
C THR A 63 -10.84 -12.39 11.13
N GLY A 64 -12.14 -12.37 11.42
CA GLY A 64 -13.07 -13.41 10.97
C GLY A 64 -13.19 -13.55 9.44
N GLY A 65 -12.58 -12.64 8.66
CA GLY A 65 -12.36 -12.78 7.22
C GLY A 65 -10.92 -13.14 6.81
N ALA A 66 -9.99 -13.23 7.77
CA ALA A 66 -8.58 -13.59 7.56
C ALA A 66 -8.30 -15.08 7.88
N ASP A 67 -9.25 -15.80 8.47
CA ASP A 67 -9.24 -17.26 8.64
C ASP A 67 -9.74 -18.02 7.38
N GLY A 68 -9.73 -17.36 6.21
CA GLY A 68 -10.17 -17.95 4.93
C GLY A 68 -9.03 -18.50 4.07
N GLY A 69 -7.78 -18.34 4.49
CA GLY A 69 -6.66 -19.02 3.87
C GLY A 69 -6.57 -20.42 4.45
N ASN A 70 -7.25 -21.39 3.85
CA ASN A 70 -7.34 -22.78 4.29
C ASN A 70 -5.99 -23.53 4.35
N GLY A 71 -4.85 -22.86 4.11
CA GLY A 71 -3.52 -23.45 4.19
C GLY A 71 -3.38 -24.73 3.39
N GLU A 72 -4.29 -24.93 2.42
CA GLU A 72 -4.45 -26.21 1.76
C GLU A 72 -3.26 -26.32 0.82
N LEU A 73 -2.39 -27.27 1.13
CA LEU A 73 -1.24 -27.55 0.31
C LEU A 73 -1.76 -27.85 -1.10
N ILE A 74 -1.30 -27.08 -2.09
CA ILE A 74 -1.51 -27.42 -3.50
C ILE A 74 -0.75 -28.74 -3.69
N ALA A 75 -1.46 -29.86 -3.59
CA ALA A 75 -0.92 -31.16 -3.92
C ALA A 75 -0.47 -31.11 -5.38
N ALA A 76 0.79 -31.45 -5.63
CA ALA A 76 1.26 -31.64 -6.99
C ALA A 76 0.36 -32.70 -7.65
N GLN A 77 -0.05 -32.46 -8.89
CA GLN A 77 -0.82 -33.45 -9.65
C GLN A 77 -0.04 -34.77 -9.65
N GLU A 78 -0.65 -35.86 -9.16
CA GLU A 78 -0.03 -37.19 -9.19
C GLU A 78 0.14 -37.63 -10.64
N GLY A 79 1.39 -37.55 -11.11
CA GLY A 79 1.78 -37.95 -12.46
C GLY A 79 3.24 -37.59 -12.71
N ASP A 80 3.94 -38.44 -13.47
CA ASP A 80 5.32 -38.19 -13.86
C ASP A 80 5.36 -36.94 -14.75
N TYR A 81 5.92 -35.84 -14.25
CA TYR A 81 5.96 -34.54 -14.95
C TYR A 81 6.67 -34.62 -16.31
N LYS A 82 7.45 -35.69 -16.54
CA LYS A 82 8.15 -35.95 -17.81
C LYS A 82 8.01 -37.42 -18.21
N VAL A 83 6.85 -37.75 -18.79
CA VAL A 83 6.71 -38.96 -19.59
C VAL A 83 7.54 -38.81 -20.87
N ARG A 84 8.50 -39.71 -21.05
CA ARG A 84 9.26 -39.81 -22.30
C ARG A 84 8.28 -40.25 -23.41
N PRO A 85 8.20 -39.56 -24.55
CA PRO A 85 7.37 -40.02 -25.66
C PRO A 85 7.78 -41.45 -26.06
N ASP A 86 6.81 -42.37 -26.17
CA ASP A 86 7.05 -43.76 -26.57
C ASP A 86 7.67 -43.86 -27.97
N ASP A 87 7.34 -42.92 -28.86
CA ASP A 87 7.98 -42.73 -30.16
C ASP A 87 8.93 -41.53 -30.11
N ALA A 88 10.24 -41.81 -30.15
CA ALA A 88 11.29 -40.79 -30.25
C ALA A 88 11.37 -40.12 -31.65
N GLY A 89 10.43 -40.42 -32.55
CA GLY A 89 10.41 -39.95 -33.92
C GLY A 89 9.52 -38.72 -34.10
N GLY A 90 10.14 -37.54 -34.25
CA GLY A 90 9.44 -36.41 -34.86
C GLY A 90 8.92 -36.78 -36.25
N LYS A 91 7.79 -36.19 -36.67
CA LYS A 91 7.22 -36.39 -38.01
C LYS A 91 8.26 -35.97 -39.04
N SER A 92 8.80 -36.91 -39.82
CA SER A 92 9.69 -36.59 -40.93
C SER A 92 8.90 -35.96 -42.06
N PHE A 93 9.24 -34.72 -42.42
CA PHE A 93 8.68 -34.06 -43.58
C PHE A 93 9.54 -34.34 -44.81
N GLU A 94 8.89 -34.56 -45.96
CA GLU A 94 9.57 -34.80 -47.24
C GLU A 94 10.43 -33.57 -47.60
N GLY A 95 11.75 -33.74 -47.66
CA GLY A 95 12.75 -32.66 -47.85
C GLY A 95 13.54 -32.24 -46.60
N GLU A 96 13.26 -32.82 -45.43
CA GLU A 96 14.01 -32.55 -44.20
C GLU A 96 15.34 -33.32 -44.20
N GLY A 97 16.36 -32.75 -44.87
CA GLY A 97 17.72 -33.31 -44.93
C GLY A 97 18.43 -33.06 -46.27
N ASP A 98 17.69 -33.03 -47.38
CA ASP A 98 18.23 -32.83 -48.74
C ASP A 98 19.04 -31.54 -48.89
N ALA A 99 18.65 -30.48 -48.17
CA ALA A 99 19.39 -29.22 -48.17
C ALA A 99 20.78 -29.34 -47.55
N ALA A 100 20.95 -30.20 -46.53
CA ALA A 100 22.23 -30.42 -45.87
C ALA A 100 23.19 -31.26 -46.74
N PHE A 101 22.65 -32.23 -47.49
CA PHE A 101 23.42 -33.00 -48.47
C PHE A 101 23.83 -32.13 -49.67
N ALA A 102 22.91 -31.35 -50.25
CA ALA A 102 23.23 -30.46 -51.37
C ALA A 102 24.24 -29.35 -51.00
N ALA A 103 24.18 -28.84 -49.76
CA ALA A 103 25.17 -27.88 -49.25
C ALA A 103 26.57 -28.50 -49.11
N SER A 104 26.64 -29.77 -48.70
CA SER A 104 27.91 -30.51 -48.56
C SER A 104 28.54 -30.86 -49.91
N GLU A 105 27.72 -31.06 -50.94
CA GLU A 105 28.17 -31.28 -52.33
C GLU A 105 28.54 -29.97 -53.07
N GLY A 106 28.50 -28.81 -52.40
CA GLY A 106 28.87 -27.52 -52.98
C GLY A 106 27.84 -26.96 -53.96
N LYS A 107 26.62 -27.51 -54.01
CA LYS A 107 25.53 -26.98 -54.86
C LYS A 107 24.91 -25.75 -54.20
N LYS A 108 24.92 -24.62 -54.92
CA LYS A 108 24.21 -23.40 -54.51
C LYS A 108 22.71 -23.59 -54.74
N THR A 109 21.95 -23.88 -53.70
CA THR A 109 20.48 -23.83 -53.76
C THR A 109 20.01 -22.39 -53.55
N ALA A 110 19.22 -21.87 -54.49
CA ALA A 110 18.64 -20.54 -54.39
C ALA A 110 17.51 -20.58 -53.34
N SER A 111 17.83 -20.19 -52.11
CA SER A 111 16.84 -20.05 -51.04
C SER A 111 15.95 -18.84 -51.36
N THR A 112 14.72 -19.07 -51.78
CA THR A 112 13.71 -18.01 -51.93
C THR A 112 12.95 -17.92 -50.61
N VAL A 113 13.28 -16.92 -49.80
CA VAL A 113 12.44 -16.54 -48.65
C VAL A 113 11.13 -16.02 -49.25
N SER A 114 10.05 -16.79 -49.10
CA SER A 114 8.71 -16.33 -49.44
C SER A 114 8.42 -15.09 -48.61
N THR A 115 8.43 -13.93 -49.27
CA THR A 115 8.07 -12.65 -48.70
C THR A 115 6.58 -12.70 -48.33
N ALA A 116 6.31 -12.26 -47.10
CA ALA A 116 5.03 -12.26 -46.46
C ALA A 116 3.87 -11.82 -47.38
N LYS A 117 2.79 -12.61 -47.37
CA LYS A 117 1.46 -12.16 -47.76
C LYS A 117 0.92 -11.27 -46.63
N PRO A 118 0.67 -9.96 -46.84
CA PRO A 118 -0.15 -9.20 -45.90
C PRO A 118 -1.59 -9.67 -46.09
N ALA A 119 -2.14 -10.38 -45.11
CA ALA A 119 -3.58 -10.58 -45.04
C ALA A 119 -4.22 -9.25 -44.59
N SER A 120 -5.03 -8.69 -45.47
CA SER A 120 -5.84 -7.49 -45.28
C SER A 120 -6.75 -7.62 -44.04
N PRO A 121 -6.99 -6.55 -43.27
CA PRO A 121 -7.80 -6.62 -42.05
C PRO A 121 -9.28 -6.84 -42.37
N ALA A 122 -9.90 -7.82 -41.70
CA ALA A 122 -11.33 -8.04 -41.74
C ALA A 122 -12.07 -6.95 -40.90
N PRO A 123 -13.29 -6.55 -41.29
CA PRO A 123 -14.04 -5.47 -40.65
C PRO A 123 -14.50 -5.82 -39.23
N ALA A 124 -14.48 -4.79 -38.38
CA ALA A 124 -14.84 -4.84 -36.96
C ALA A 124 -16.33 -5.14 -36.73
N THR A 125 -16.61 -6.12 -35.86
CA THR A 125 -17.88 -6.26 -35.14
C THR A 125 -17.70 -5.73 -33.72
N PRO A 126 -18.55 -4.80 -33.24
CA PRO A 126 -18.49 -4.33 -31.86
C PRO A 126 -19.19 -5.33 -30.94
N ALA A 127 -18.43 -6.05 -30.11
CA ALA A 127 -18.97 -6.84 -29.02
C ALA A 127 -18.17 -6.60 -27.74
N ALA A 128 -18.88 -6.09 -26.75
CA ALA A 128 -18.42 -5.86 -25.40
C ALA A 128 -17.92 -7.16 -24.75
N SER A 129 -16.72 -7.09 -24.17
CA SER A 129 -16.28 -7.78 -22.94
C SER A 129 -14.80 -7.47 -22.75
N GLN A 130 -14.48 -6.47 -21.93
CA GLN A 130 -13.09 -6.24 -21.50
C GLN A 130 -12.89 -6.85 -20.11
N SER A 131 -12.42 -8.09 -20.11
CA SER A 131 -11.61 -8.68 -19.04
C SER A 131 -10.82 -9.86 -19.65
N PRO A 132 -9.58 -10.15 -19.22
CA PRO A 132 -8.63 -9.33 -18.49
C PRO A 132 -7.66 -8.62 -19.45
N SER A 133 -7.11 -7.48 -19.00
CA SER A 133 -6.04 -6.78 -19.71
C SER A 133 -4.93 -7.75 -20.12
N ALA A 134 -4.57 -7.71 -21.40
CA ALA A 134 -3.29 -8.18 -21.87
C ALA A 134 -2.18 -7.67 -20.93
N PRO A 135 -1.14 -8.49 -20.65
CA PRO A 135 -0.01 -8.03 -19.84
C PRO A 135 0.47 -6.69 -20.40
N PRO A 136 0.62 -5.64 -19.56
CA PRO A 136 1.10 -4.36 -20.04
C PRO A 136 2.41 -4.60 -20.78
N ALA A 137 2.52 -4.02 -21.98
CA ALA A 137 3.75 -4.02 -22.75
C ALA A 137 4.91 -3.69 -21.80
N ALA A 138 5.93 -4.53 -21.79
CA ALA A 138 7.07 -4.43 -20.89
C ALA A 138 7.66 -3.01 -20.94
N GLY A 139 7.30 -2.17 -19.95
CA GLY A 139 7.76 -0.78 -19.90
C GLY A 139 6.78 0.23 -19.30
N SER A 140 5.46 -0.02 -19.29
CA SER A 140 4.52 0.95 -18.67
C SER A 140 4.51 0.80 -17.15
N SER A 141 4.98 1.82 -16.44
CA SER A 141 4.89 1.88 -14.98
C SER A 141 3.71 2.75 -14.58
N PHE A 142 2.98 2.31 -13.56
CA PHE A 142 1.84 3.01 -13.00
C PHE A 142 2.20 3.55 -11.63
N VAL A 143 1.58 4.66 -11.25
CA VAL A 143 1.74 5.24 -9.93
C VAL A 143 0.40 5.19 -9.23
N GLN A 144 0.24 4.25 -8.29
CA GLN A 144 -0.97 4.14 -7.48
C GLN A 144 -0.97 5.21 -6.41
N MET A 145 -2.00 6.05 -6.43
CA MET A 145 -2.14 7.24 -5.57
C MET A 145 -3.24 7.05 -4.52
N GLY A 146 -4.07 6.02 -4.67
CA GLY A 146 -5.10 5.68 -3.69
C GLY A 146 -5.87 4.42 -4.04
N ALA A 147 -6.65 3.95 -3.08
CA ALA A 147 -7.58 2.84 -3.20
C ALA A 147 -8.93 3.28 -2.62
N PHE A 148 -9.99 3.16 -3.43
CA PHE A 148 -11.32 3.68 -3.13
C PHE A 148 -12.36 2.56 -3.16
N SER A 149 -13.45 2.74 -2.41
CA SER A 149 -14.58 1.80 -2.38
C SER A 149 -15.45 1.83 -3.64
N ASP A 150 -15.39 2.92 -4.40
CA ASP A 150 -16.23 3.17 -5.57
C ASP A 150 -15.48 4.00 -6.63
N ALA A 151 -15.88 3.88 -7.89
CA ALA A 151 -15.25 4.60 -9.00
C ALA A 151 -15.46 6.12 -8.90
N ALA A 152 -16.60 6.57 -8.39
CA ALA A 152 -16.93 8.00 -8.33
C ALA A 152 -16.06 8.76 -7.32
N SER A 153 -15.72 8.14 -6.18
CA SER A 153 -14.78 8.69 -5.20
C SER A 153 -13.36 8.72 -5.73
N ALA A 154 -12.95 7.72 -6.52
CA ALA A 154 -11.66 7.75 -7.23
C ALA A 154 -11.58 8.90 -8.24
N ASP A 155 -12.66 9.18 -8.98
CA ASP A 155 -12.74 10.31 -9.92
C ASP A 155 -12.71 11.67 -9.22
N LYS A 156 -13.44 11.82 -8.11
CA LYS A 156 -13.40 13.04 -7.29
C LYS A 156 -12.02 13.27 -6.69
N ALA A 157 -11.39 12.22 -6.18
CA ALA A 157 -10.03 12.29 -5.64
C ALA A 157 -9.03 12.69 -6.72
N TRP A 158 -9.12 12.11 -7.92
CA TRP A 158 -8.30 12.53 -9.06
C TRP A 158 -8.51 14.01 -9.39
N GLY A 159 -9.76 14.48 -9.48
CA GLY A 159 -10.07 15.88 -9.77
C GLY A 159 -9.53 16.85 -8.71
N ALA A 160 -9.60 16.49 -7.42
CA ALA A 160 -9.00 17.28 -6.34
C ALA A 160 -7.47 17.31 -6.46
N LEU A 161 -6.86 16.18 -6.80
CA LEU A 161 -5.43 16.02 -6.88
C LEU A 161 -4.84 16.71 -8.11
N SER A 162 -5.49 16.64 -9.27
CA SER A 162 -5.09 17.38 -10.48
C SER A 162 -5.21 18.89 -10.31
N LYS A 163 -6.15 19.39 -9.48
CA LYS A 163 -6.25 20.82 -9.14
C LYS A 163 -5.12 21.28 -8.23
N ARG A 164 -4.74 20.44 -7.26
CA ARG A 164 -3.65 20.73 -6.31
C ARG A 164 -2.28 20.60 -6.94
N PHE A 165 -2.13 19.70 -7.90
CA PHE A 165 -0.86 19.37 -8.53
C PHE A 165 -0.92 19.60 -10.03
N ALA A 166 -0.49 20.78 -10.46
CA ALA A 166 -0.43 21.14 -11.88
C ALA A 166 0.42 20.17 -12.71
N PHE A 167 1.41 19.49 -12.13
CA PHE A 167 2.21 18.49 -12.86
C PHE A 167 1.43 17.21 -13.21
N LEU A 168 0.24 16.98 -12.65
CA LEU A 168 -0.64 15.88 -13.01
C LEU A 168 -1.56 16.19 -14.20
N SER A 169 -1.63 17.44 -14.66
CA SER A 169 -2.59 17.88 -15.69
C SER A 169 -2.36 17.28 -17.09
N GLY A 170 -1.23 16.63 -17.33
CA GLY A 170 -0.91 15.89 -18.55
C GLY A 170 -0.78 14.38 -18.37
N VAL A 171 -1.07 13.88 -17.16
CA VAL A 171 -0.91 12.46 -16.82
C VAL A 171 -2.25 11.75 -16.97
N ASN A 172 -2.26 10.60 -17.64
CA ASN A 172 -3.48 9.83 -17.81
C ASN A 172 -3.86 9.14 -16.50
N LYS A 173 -5.14 9.19 -16.13
CA LYS A 173 -5.68 8.39 -15.03
C LYS A 173 -6.09 7.02 -15.52
N ARG A 174 -5.91 6.02 -14.67
CA ARG A 174 -6.40 4.66 -14.83
C ARG A 174 -7.03 4.23 -13.52
N ILE A 175 -8.28 3.80 -13.58
CA ILE A 175 -8.94 3.16 -12.44
C ILE A 175 -8.87 1.67 -12.69
N ALA A 176 -8.04 0.97 -11.92
CA ALA A 176 -7.96 -0.48 -11.98
C ALA A 176 -8.91 -1.06 -10.93
N GLU A 177 -9.86 -1.87 -11.39
CA GLU A 177 -10.70 -2.67 -10.52
C GLU A 177 -9.86 -3.82 -9.96
N GLY A 178 -9.81 -3.93 -8.64
CA GLY A 178 -9.14 -5.03 -7.95
C GLY A 178 -9.95 -5.48 -6.75
N SER A 179 -9.87 -6.76 -6.42
CA SER A 179 -10.40 -7.23 -5.14
C SER A 179 -9.41 -6.81 -4.04
N GLY A 180 -9.92 -6.07 -3.06
CA GLY A 180 -9.20 -5.79 -1.82
C GLY A 180 -9.19 -7.01 -0.91
N GLU A 181 -8.41 -6.92 0.15
CA GLU A 181 -8.35 -7.94 1.19
C GLU A 181 -9.76 -8.20 1.76
N GLY A 182 -10.21 -9.46 1.76
CA GLY A 182 -11.56 -9.85 2.21
C GLY A 182 -12.68 -9.78 1.15
N GLY A 183 -12.36 -9.76 -0.15
CA GLY A 183 -13.35 -9.91 -1.23
C GLY A 183 -14.17 -8.66 -1.55
N ARG A 184 -13.83 -7.52 -0.93
CA ARG A 184 -14.47 -6.22 -1.24
C ARG A 184 -13.92 -5.68 -2.56
N LYS A 185 -14.78 -5.14 -3.42
CA LYS A 185 -14.35 -4.45 -4.65
C LYS A 185 -13.63 -3.16 -4.27
N VAL A 186 -12.41 -2.99 -4.78
CA VAL A 186 -11.57 -1.81 -4.55
C VAL A 186 -11.16 -1.22 -5.90
N PHE A 187 -11.34 0.08 -6.04
CA PHE A 187 -10.98 0.85 -7.21
C PHE A 187 -9.64 1.54 -6.94
N ARG A 188 -8.58 1.05 -7.57
CA ARG A 188 -7.22 1.61 -7.41
C ARG A 188 -7.05 2.75 -8.40
N LEU A 189 -6.81 3.95 -7.88
CA LEU A 189 -6.50 5.12 -8.70
C LEU A 189 -5.01 5.11 -9.04
N GLN A 190 -4.71 5.01 -10.33
CA GLN A 190 -3.37 4.95 -10.87
C GLN A 190 -3.13 6.05 -11.90
N ALA A 191 -1.98 6.71 -11.83
CA ALA A 191 -1.47 7.55 -12.90
C ALA A 191 -0.63 6.70 -13.86
N VAL A 192 -0.82 6.85 -15.16
CA VAL A 192 -0.01 6.20 -16.20
C VAL A 192 1.26 6.99 -16.40
N ALA A 193 2.41 6.39 -16.10
CA ALA A 193 3.72 6.97 -16.40
C ALA A 193 4.33 6.29 -17.64
N SER A 194 5.19 7.03 -18.35
CA SER A 194 5.84 6.54 -19.57
C SER A 194 6.90 5.47 -19.30
N ASN A 195 7.52 5.48 -18.12
CA ASN A 195 8.55 4.52 -17.71
C ASN A 195 8.74 4.52 -16.18
N ALA A 196 9.55 3.59 -15.68
CA ALA A 196 9.81 3.43 -14.26
C ALA A 196 10.45 4.67 -13.60
N ALA A 197 11.36 5.36 -14.31
CA ALA A 197 12.00 6.58 -13.79
C ALA A 197 10.99 7.73 -13.64
N ALA A 198 10.12 7.91 -14.63
CA ALA A 198 9.05 8.90 -14.60
C ALA A 198 8.03 8.59 -13.47
N ALA A 199 7.70 7.31 -13.26
CA ALA A 199 6.84 6.88 -12.17
C ALA A 199 7.45 7.20 -10.79
N GLN A 200 8.75 6.92 -10.60
CA GLN A 200 9.48 7.22 -9.37
C GLN A 200 9.56 8.73 -9.11
N GLN A 201 9.83 9.54 -10.13
CA GLN A 201 9.88 11.00 -10.00
C GLN A 201 8.51 11.60 -9.68
N LEU A 202 7.44 11.10 -10.29
CA LEU A 202 6.07 11.51 -9.97
C LEU A 202 5.74 11.18 -8.51
N CYS A 203 6.13 9.98 -8.07
CA CYS A 203 5.91 9.52 -6.72
C CYS A 203 6.68 10.32 -5.67
N ALA A 204 7.95 10.62 -5.95
CA ALA A 204 8.78 11.45 -5.08
C ALA A 204 8.23 12.86 -4.92
N LYS A 205 7.72 13.46 -6.02
CA LYS A 205 7.08 14.79 -5.98
C LYS A 205 5.78 14.79 -5.18
N LEU A 206 4.94 13.76 -5.35
CA LEU A 206 3.71 13.59 -4.57
C LEU A 206 4.01 13.41 -3.08
N LYS A 207 5.03 12.60 -2.75
CA LYS A 207 5.45 12.37 -1.37
C LYS A 207 6.05 13.61 -0.72
N ALA A 208 6.82 14.41 -1.46
CA ALA A 208 7.32 15.70 -1.00
C ALA A 208 6.19 16.70 -0.71
N ALA A 209 5.05 16.57 -1.40
CA ALA A 209 3.84 17.35 -1.15
C ALA A 209 2.92 16.74 -0.06
N GLY A 210 3.34 15.65 0.59
CA GLY A 210 2.60 15.01 1.68
C GLY A 210 1.56 13.98 1.25
N GLU A 211 1.51 13.59 -0.03
CA GLU A 211 0.57 12.59 -0.54
C GLU A 211 1.21 11.20 -0.60
N GLY A 212 0.41 10.17 -0.27
CA GLY A 212 0.82 8.77 -0.35
C GLY A 212 0.92 8.29 -1.80
N CYS A 213 1.97 7.54 -2.13
CA CYS A 213 2.18 7.05 -3.48
C CYS A 213 2.93 5.70 -3.50
N LEU A 214 2.53 4.81 -4.40
CA LEU A 214 3.13 3.50 -4.66
C LEU A 214 3.39 3.30 -6.16
N VAL A 215 4.61 2.93 -6.54
CA VAL A 215 4.95 2.59 -7.94
C VAL A 215 4.61 1.13 -8.22
N VAL A 216 3.87 0.88 -9.30
CA VAL A 216 3.41 -0.44 -9.76
C VAL A 216 3.93 -0.66 -11.18
N LYS A 217 4.42 -1.87 -11.49
CA LYS A 217 4.97 -2.26 -12.79
C LYS A 217 4.04 -3.24 -13.49
#